data_AF-A0ABD5DWK0-F1
#
_entry.id   AF-A0ABD5DWK0-F1
#
_cell.length_a   1.000
_cell.length_b   1.000
_cell.length_c   1.000
_cell.angle_alpha   90.00
_cell.angle_beta   90.00
_cell.angle_gamma   90.00
#
_symmetry.space_group_name_H-M   'P 1'
#
loop_
_entity.id
_entity.type
_entity.pdbx_description
1 polymer ?
#
loop_
_entity_poly.entity_id
_entity_poly.type
_entity_poly.pdbx_seq_one_letter_code
_entity_poly.pdbx_strand_id
1 'polypeptide(L)'
;FTSMLCGGISALLLQMLHPLALAGVWDHSRFREDILGRLRRTSQFISATTFATTPDAERLIAKVQGIHQRIAGVDKDGTPYQASDPALLTWVHVAECSCFMASHLRYKRTVVSPERQEDYFRESAEIA
;
A
#
# COMPACT_ATOMS: atom_id res chain seq x y z
N PHE A 1 -7.88 15.09 -2.01
CA PHE A 1 -7.71 14.30 -3.24
C PHE A 1 -6.28 14.39 -3.80
N THR A 2 -5.82 15.53 -4.35
CA THR A 2 -4.49 15.63 -5.00
C THR A 2 -3.30 15.24 -4.10
N SER A 3 -3.28 15.67 -2.85
CA SER A 3 -2.24 15.24 -1.88
C SER A 3 -2.24 13.72 -1.65
N MET A 4 -3.40 13.07 -1.56
CA MET A 4 -3.44 11.59 -1.47
C MET A 4 -2.92 10.94 -2.74
N LEU A 5 -3.24 11.46 -3.93
CA LEU A 5 -2.70 10.94 -5.19
C LEU A 5 -1.16 11.01 -5.23
N CYS A 6 -0.59 12.15 -4.81
CA CYS A 6 0.87 12.29 -4.69
C CYS A 6 1.45 11.27 -3.71
N GLY A 7 0.83 11.08 -2.54
CA GLY A 7 1.26 10.09 -1.55
C GLY A 7 1.20 8.66 -2.08
N GLY A 8 0.11 8.29 -2.75
CA GLY A 8 -0.08 6.95 -3.32
C GLY A 8 0.90 6.63 -4.45
N ILE A 9 1.19 7.60 -5.35
CA ILE A 9 2.22 7.40 -6.38
C ILE A 9 3.60 7.24 -5.75
N SER A 10 3.95 8.10 -4.77
CA SER A 10 5.22 7.97 -4.04
C SER A 10 5.33 6.62 -3.31
N ALA A 11 4.25 6.17 -2.67
CA ALA A 11 4.20 4.87 -2.00
C ALA A 11 4.50 3.73 -2.97
N LEU A 12 3.85 3.71 -4.14
CA LEU A 12 4.09 2.67 -5.15
C LEU A 12 5.55 2.64 -5.62
N LEU A 13 6.17 3.81 -5.82
CA LEU A 13 7.59 3.91 -6.19
C LEU A 13 8.49 3.41 -5.06
N LEU A 14 8.22 3.79 -3.81
CA LEU A 14 8.99 3.36 -2.64
C LEU A 14 8.88 1.85 -2.41
N GLN A 15 7.68 1.29 -2.54
CA GLN A 15 7.42 -0.15 -2.40
C GLN A 15 8.28 -0.99 -3.35
N MET A 16 8.47 -0.52 -4.59
CA MET A 16 9.29 -1.18 -5.61
C MET A 16 10.80 -1.16 -5.33
N LEU A 17 11.26 -0.46 -4.29
CA LEU A 17 12.66 -0.52 -3.87
C LEU A 17 13.00 -1.81 -3.11
N HIS A 18 12.01 -2.56 -2.62
CA HIS A 18 12.25 -3.88 -2.05
C HIS A 18 12.27 -4.95 -3.16
N PRO A 19 13.36 -5.73 -3.31
CA PRO A 19 13.52 -6.68 -4.42
C PRO A 19 12.35 -7.65 -4.59
N LEU A 20 11.89 -8.27 -3.49
CA LEU A 20 10.81 -9.25 -3.54
C LEU A 20 9.42 -8.63 -3.80
N ALA A 21 9.18 -7.40 -3.32
CA ALA A 21 7.95 -6.68 -3.65
C ALA A 21 7.93 -6.29 -5.13
N LEU A 22 9.08 -5.84 -5.67
CA LEU A 22 9.25 -5.58 -7.09
C LEU A 22 9.03 -6.86 -7.92
N ALA A 23 9.60 -7.99 -7.51
CA ALA A 23 9.40 -9.27 -8.20
C ALA A 23 7.90 -9.64 -8.29
N GLY A 24 7.18 -9.57 -7.16
CA GLY A 24 5.74 -9.82 -7.15
C GLY A 24 4.94 -8.89 -8.07
N VAL A 25 5.30 -7.61 -8.15
CA VAL A 25 4.67 -6.66 -9.08
C VAL A 25 5.05 -6.96 -10.53
N TRP A 26 6.31 -7.29 -10.78
CA TRP A 26 6.83 -7.54 -12.12
C TRP A 26 6.23 -8.79 -12.74
N ASP A 27 6.16 -9.88 -11.97
CA ASP A 27 5.78 -11.19 -12.45
C ASP A 27 4.25 -11.35 -12.56
N HIS A 28 3.50 -10.65 -11.70
CA HIS A 28 2.06 -10.88 -11.56
C HIS A 28 1.17 -9.67 -11.86
N SER A 29 1.73 -8.53 -12.28
CA SER A 29 0.96 -7.33 -12.59
C SER A 29 1.14 -6.87 -14.04
N ARG A 30 0.01 -6.55 -14.69
CA ARG A 30 -0.01 -5.74 -15.94
C ARG A 30 0.26 -4.26 -15.68
N PHE A 31 1.09 -3.93 -14.68
CA PHE A 31 1.25 -2.55 -14.23
C PHE A 31 1.79 -1.66 -15.35
N ARG A 32 2.69 -2.17 -16.19
CA ARG A 32 3.28 -1.44 -17.34
C ARG A 32 2.25 -1.06 -18.40
N GLU A 33 1.23 -1.88 -18.55
CA GLU A 33 0.16 -1.73 -19.54
C GLU A 33 -1.02 -0.91 -18.98
N ASP A 34 -1.27 -1.00 -17.67
CA ASP A 34 -2.43 -0.39 -16.99
C ASP A 34 -2.04 0.27 -15.65
N ILE A 35 -1.13 1.26 -15.70
CA ILE A 35 -0.71 2.02 -14.50
C ILE A 35 -1.91 2.73 -13.87
N LEU A 36 -2.75 3.39 -14.69
CA LEU A 36 -3.88 4.17 -14.21
C LEU A 36 -4.97 3.28 -13.59
N GLY A 37 -5.28 2.13 -14.19
CA GLY A 37 -6.22 1.19 -13.60
C GLY A 37 -5.67 0.56 -12.32
N ARG A 38 -4.36 0.31 -12.23
CA ARG A 38 -3.73 -0.14 -10.97
C ARG A 38 -3.87 0.90 -9.87
N LEU A 39 -3.53 2.16 -10.15
CA LEU A 39 -3.71 3.28 -9.24
C LEU A 39 -5.17 3.41 -8.78
N ARG A 40 -6.13 3.30 -9.71
CA ARG A 40 -7.56 3.37 -9.40
C ARG A 40 -8.00 2.24 -8.46
N ARG A 41 -7.58 1.00 -8.69
CA ARG A 41 -7.92 -0.15 -7.83
C ARG A 41 -7.35 0.01 -6.42
N THR A 42 -6.10 0.44 -6.29
CA THR A 42 -5.47 0.74 -4.99
C THR A 42 -6.22 1.88 -4.28
N SER A 43 -6.52 2.98 -4.98
CA SER A 43 -7.26 4.10 -4.41
C SER A 43 -8.67 3.70 -3.95
N GLN A 44 -9.36 2.86 -4.72
CA GLN A 44 -10.67 2.30 -4.34
C GLN A 44 -10.56 1.41 -3.09
N PHE A 45 -9.56 0.54 -3.02
CA PHE A 45 -9.33 -0.31 -1.86
C PHE A 45 -9.12 0.53 -0.60
N ILE A 46 -8.17 1.47 -0.63
CA ILE A 46 -7.88 2.36 0.51
C ILE A 46 -9.12 3.15 0.92
N SER A 47 -9.84 3.74 -0.05
CA SER A 47 -11.03 4.53 0.25
C SER A 47 -12.12 3.69 0.90
N ALA A 48 -12.30 2.45 0.45
CA ALA A 48 -13.28 1.54 1.02
C ALA A 48 -12.87 1.07 2.42
N THR A 49 -11.60 0.70 2.64
CA THR A 49 -11.12 0.29 3.96
C THR A 49 -11.09 1.44 4.97
N THR A 50 -11.03 2.69 4.51
CA THR A 50 -11.07 3.87 5.40
C THR A 50 -12.49 4.39 5.66
N PHE A 51 -13.39 4.35 4.68
CA PHE A 51 -14.68 5.08 4.77
C PHE A 51 -15.94 4.21 4.56
N ALA A 52 -15.82 2.95 4.13
CA ALA A 52 -16.98 2.09 3.97
C ALA A 52 -17.46 1.51 5.32
N THR A 53 -18.59 0.79 5.28
CA THR A 53 -19.05 0.02 6.43
C THR A 53 -18.07 -1.10 6.76
N THR A 54 -17.98 -1.51 8.02
CA THR A 54 -17.10 -2.62 8.44
C THR A 54 -17.32 -3.90 7.62
N PRO A 55 -18.56 -4.37 7.35
CA PRO A 55 -18.77 -5.56 6.53
C PRO A 55 -18.27 -5.42 5.08
N ASP A 56 -18.37 -4.23 4.49
CA ASP A 56 -17.86 -3.98 3.14
C ASP A 56 -16.33 -3.95 3.10
N ALA A 57 -15.71 -3.31 4.10
CA ALA A 57 -14.27 -3.27 4.26
C ALA A 57 -13.70 -4.68 4.44
N GLU A 58 -14.25 -5.47 5.36
CA GLU A 58 -13.84 -6.86 5.63
C GLU A 58 -13.96 -7.75 4.39
N ARG A 59 -15.05 -7.62 3.63
CA ARG A 59 -15.24 -8.36 2.37
C ARG A 59 -14.16 -8.01 1.33
N LEU A 60 -13.79 -6.74 1.21
CA LEU A 60 -12.73 -6.31 0.29
C LEU A 60 -11.35 -6.77 0.77
N ILE A 61 -11.08 -6.71 2.07
CA ILE A 61 -9.85 -7.21 2.68
C ILE A 61 -9.70 -8.71 2.39
N ALA A 62 -10.72 -9.51 2.67
CA ALA A 62 -10.71 -10.95 2.42
C ALA A 62 -10.46 -11.28 0.94
N LYS A 63 -11.04 -10.50 0.03
CA LYS A 63 -10.80 -10.64 -1.41
C LYS A 63 -9.33 -10.38 -1.78
N VAL A 64 -8.73 -9.30 -1.26
CA VAL A 64 -7.33 -8.96 -1.54
C VAL A 64 -6.38 -9.97 -0.91
N GLN A 65 -6.64 -10.40 0.33
CA GLN A 65 -5.88 -11.48 0.98
C GLN A 65 -5.89 -12.76 0.15
N GLY A 66 -7.05 -13.18 -0.35
CA GLY A 66 -7.17 -14.36 -1.21
C GLY A 66 -6.44 -14.25 -2.56
N ILE A 67 -6.21 -13.02 -3.04
CA ILE A 67 -5.33 -12.76 -4.20
C ILE A 67 -3.86 -12.89 -3.79
N HIS A 68 -3.44 -12.22 -2.71
CA HIS A 68 -2.04 -12.23 -2.25
C HIS A 68 -1.55 -13.63 -1.87
N GLN A 69 -2.40 -14.49 -1.31
CA GLN A 69 -2.05 -15.89 -1.01
C GLN A 69 -1.63 -16.71 -2.24
N ARG A 70 -2.08 -16.31 -3.43
CA ARG A 70 -1.78 -17.00 -4.70
C ARG A 70 -0.62 -16.37 -5.47
N ILE A 71 -0.09 -15.25 -4.99
CA ILE A 71 1.03 -14.55 -5.60
C ILE A 71 2.30 -15.01 -4.89
N ALA A 72 3.05 -15.85 -5.57
CA ALA A 72 4.33 -16.38 -5.13
C ALA A 72 5.21 -16.67 -6.35
N GLY A 73 6.52 -16.61 -6.15
CA GLY A 73 7.50 -16.82 -7.19
C GLY A 73 8.92 -16.93 -6.64
N VAL A 74 9.89 -16.82 -7.53
CA VAL A 74 11.32 -16.76 -7.21
C VAL A 74 11.89 -15.57 -7.94
N ASP A 75 12.59 -14.69 -7.23
CA ASP A 75 13.19 -13.50 -7.82
C ASP A 75 14.42 -13.84 -8.70
N LYS A 76 14.99 -12.81 -9.33
CA LYS A 76 16.15 -12.95 -10.23
C LYS A 76 17.40 -13.54 -9.55
N ASP A 77 17.49 -13.45 -8.22
CA ASP A 77 18.63 -13.92 -7.43
C ASP A 77 18.38 -15.32 -6.84
N GLY A 78 17.24 -15.95 -7.18
CA GLY A 78 16.86 -17.27 -6.70
C GLY A 78 16.13 -17.28 -5.36
N THR A 79 15.72 -16.10 -4.85
CA THR A 79 15.03 -15.97 -3.56
C THR A 79 13.52 -16.20 -3.74
N PRO A 80 12.93 -17.20 -3.06
CA PRO A 80 11.49 -17.39 -3.11
C PRO A 80 10.77 -16.24 -2.38
N TYR A 81 9.60 -15.85 -2.90
CA TYR A 81 8.74 -14.85 -2.28
C TYR A 81 7.28 -15.28 -2.30
N GLN A 82 6.52 -14.74 -1.36
CA GLN A 82 5.06 -14.81 -1.35
C GLN A 82 4.52 -13.42 -0.97
N ALA A 83 3.54 -12.90 -1.71
CA ALA A 83 2.98 -11.58 -1.43
C ALA A 83 2.26 -11.48 -0.07
N SER A 84 1.92 -12.63 0.54
CA SER A 84 1.38 -12.72 1.89
C SER A 84 2.44 -12.85 2.98
N ASP A 85 3.74 -12.78 2.65
CA ASP A 85 4.81 -12.73 3.65
C ASP A 85 4.62 -11.51 4.57
N PRO A 86 4.50 -11.69 5.90
CA PRO A 86 4.33 -10.60 6.85
C PRO A 86 5.38 -9.50 6.70
N ALA A 87 6.65 -9.84 6.46
CA ALA A 87 7.71 -8.85 6.31
C ALA A 87 7.50 -7.96 5.07
N LEU A 88 7.01 -8.55 3.97
CA LEU A 88 6.68 -7.80 2.74
C LEU A 88 5.43 -6.94 2.94
N LEU A 89 4.42 -7.45 3.64
CA LEU A 89 3.23 -6.69 3.98
C LEU A 89 3.57 -5.48 4.86
N THR A 90 4.38 -5.67 5.90
CA THR A 90 4.87 -4.58 6.76
C THR A 90 5.66 -3.55 5.96
N TRP A 91 6.54 -3.97 5.04
CA TRP A 91 7.26 -3.05 4.16
C TRP A 91 6.31 -2.19 3.33
N VAL A 92 5.32 -2.82 2.69
CA VAL A 92 4.33 -2.14 1.85
C VAL A 92 3.51 -1.15 2.66
N HIS A 93 3.07 -1.56 3.86
CA HIS A 93 2.28 -0.75 4.78
C HIS A 93 3.05 0.48 5.28
N VAL A 94 4.29 0.29 5.75
CA VAL A 94 5.15 1.39 6.21
C VAL A 94 5.44 2.38 5.09
N ALA A 95 5.74 1.90 3.89
CA ALA A 95 5.95 2.76 2.72
C ALA A 95 4.72 3.60 2.39
N GLU A 96 3.53 3.00 2.48
CA GLU A 96 2.26 3.66 2.23
C GLU A 96 1.94 4.74 3.28
N CYS A 97 1.96 4.38 4.57
CA CYS A 97 1.70 5.32 5.67
C CYS A 97 2.67 6.50 5.67
N SER A 98 3.96 6.23 5.46
CA SER A 98 5.00 7.25 5.41
C SER A 98 4.77 8.23 4.26
N CYS A 99 4.47 7.73 3.06
CA CYS A 99 4.24 8.57 1.88
C CYS A 99 2.95 9.38 1.98
N PHE A 100 1.88 8.82 2.57
CA PHE A 100 0.64 9.57 2.81
C PHE A 100 0.84 10.70 3.81
N MET A 101 1.51 10.45 4.94
CA MET A 101 1.82 11.50 5.91
C MET A 101 2.71 12.58 5.30
N ALA A 102 3.81 12.20 4.65
CA ALA A 102 4.72 13.16 4.01
C ALA A 102 4.00 14.03 2.97
N SER A 103 3.14 13.43 2.15
CA SER A 103 2.35 14.16 1.15
C SER A 103 1.28 15.06 1.79
N HIS A 104 0.69 14.65 2.91
CA HIS A 104 -0.24 15.49 3.66
C HIS A 104 0.47 16.75 4.15
N LEU A 105 1.57 16.59 4.88
CA LEU A 105 2.34 17.69 5.45
C LEU A 105 2.88 18.65 4.39
N ARG A 106 3.25 18.12 3.22
CA ARG A 106 3.84 18.92 2.13
C ARG A 106 2.84 19.76 1.37
N TYR A 107 1.62 19.26 1.17
CA TYR A 107 0.67 19.83 0.19
C TYR A 107 -0.67 20.28 0.80
N LYS A 108 -0.98 19.90 2.04
CA LYS A 108 -2.15 20.43 2.75
C LYS A 108 -1.74 21.66 3.56
N ARG A 109 -2.64 22.65 3.61
CA ARG A 109 -2.47 23.85 4.46
C ARG A 109 -2.81 23.58 5.92
N THR A 110 -3.41 22.43 6.22
CA THR A 110 -3.73 22.02 7.59
C THR A 110 -2.44 21.62 8.29
N VAL A 111 -2.14 22.32 9.39
CA VAL A 111 -1.03 21.93 10.27
C VAL A 111 -1.50 20.73 11.10
N VAL A 112 -0.79 19.61 10.96
CA VAL A 112 -0.97 18.43 11.81
C VAL A 112 0.12 18.49 12.88
N SER A 113 -0.27 18.57 14.15
CA SER A 113 0.70 18.63 15.25
C SER A 113 1.57 17.36 15.26
N PRO A 114 2.81 17.43 15.78
CA PRO A 114 3.65 16.24 15.92
C PRO A 114 2.95 15.09 16.65
N GLU A 115 2.19 15.39 17.70
CA GLU A 115 1.39 14.40 18.45
C GLU A 115 0.38 13.67 17.58
N ARG A 116 -0.33 14.41 16.69
CA ARG A 116 -1.29 13.81 15.75
C ARG A 116 -0.62 13.00 14.66
N GLN A 117 0.62 13.33 14.30
CA GLN A 117 1.40 12.51 13.37
C GLN A 117 1.81 11.19 14.04
N GLU A 118 2.23 11.24 15.31
CA GLU A 118 2.55 10.05 16.10
C GLU A 118 1.31 9.16 16.30
N ASP A 119 0.17 9.75 16.65
CA ASP A 119 -1.10 9.02 16.78
C ASP A 119 -1.43 8.25 15.50
N TYR A 120 -1.27 8.88 14.33
CA TYR A 120 -1.48 8.24 13.04
C TYR A 120 -0.58 7.03 12.83
N PHE A 121 0.70 7.13 13.16
CA PHE A 121 1.63 6.01 13.01
C PHE A 121 1.35 4.90 14.02
N ARG A 122 1.03 5.24 15.27
CA ARG A 122 0.67 4.27 16.31
C ARG A 122 -0.59 3.49 15.94
N GLU A 123 -1.65 4.17 15.51
CA GLU A 123 -2.89 3.53 15.04
C GLU A 123 -2.63 2.68 13.79
N SER A 124 -1.81 3.16 12.86
CA SER A 124 -1.45 2.37 11.66
C SER A 124 -0.64 1.13 12.00
N ALA A 125 0.18 1.16 13.07
CA ALA A 125 1.03 0.03 13.45
C ALA A 125 0.24 -1.17 14.02
N GLU A 126 -0.94 -0.96 14.61
CA GLU A 126 -1.80 -2.05 15.10
C GLU A 126 -2.38 -2.92 13.98
N ILE A 127 -2.42 -2.38 12.75
CA ILE A 127 -3.03 -3.01 11.58
C ILE A 127 -1.99 -3.79 10.75
N ALA A 128 -0.70 -3.51 10.94
CA ALA A 128 0.42 -3.95 10.09
C ALA A 128 0.77 -5.45 10.18
#